data_AF-A0A2T4A5E8-F1
#
_entry.id   AF-A0A2T4A5E8-F1
#
_cell.length_a   1.000
_cell.length_b   1.000
_cell.length_c   1.000
_cell.angle_alpha   90.00
_cell.angle_beta   90.00
_cell.angle_gamma   90.00
#
_symmetry.space_group_name_H-M   'P 1'
#
loop_
_entity.id
_entity.type
_entity.pdbx_description
1 polymer ?
#
loop_
_entity_poly.entity_id
_entity_poly.type
_entity_poly.pdbx_seq_one_letter_code
_entity_poly.pdbx_strand_id
1 'polypeptide(L)'
;MSLETSGEFHVIAPVRSEKDTQSTLALHPEYSDKNVRFPVVPDLGANGACDEIFRETEINYVIHAAGRFRFENIDPQKLIYDNYDTAKSAEKFGKSLKRFVLTGSVIVEITGQMKPSTFKEELTEADIVSIPLEAVRESGDSVACYVAAKAESSSLLFETASKSSVSWDAVELLPAGTAGPLAHSKEIPPVPMFQITDVRDVALAHVLALRNEKASGQRINVVNSDSCYSHQMLANLIRSKYPELRDKVAEGTPEQLIPAGMVFYKISNAKSKEIFGNELNYTPESDTYNAYVDRVREAMRNRDLEL
;
A
#
# COMPACT_ATOMS: atom_id res chain seq x y z
N MET A 1 -2.85 4.13 14.89
CA MET A 1 -3.71 5.18 14.34
C MET A 1 -5.10 4.86 14.84
N SER A 2 -5.55 5.57 15.88
CA SER A 2 -6.98 5.61 16.17
C SER A 2 -7.66 6.15 14.92
N LEU A 3 -8.80 5.59 14.51
CA LEU A 3 -9.75 6.31 13.66
C LEU A 3 -10.24 7.53 14.45
N GLU A 4 -9.38 8.55 14.54
CA GLU A 4 -9.68 9.91 15.02
C GLU A 4 -10.18 10.73 13.83
N THR A 5 -11.20 10.20 13.16
CA THR A 5 -12.16 10.97 12.37
C THR A 5 -13.38 11.27 13.25
N SER A 6 -13.15 11.59 14.53
CA SER A 6 -14.14 11.61 15.61
C SER A 6 -15.30 12.57 15.31
N GLY A 7 -16.29 12.09 14.56
CA GLY A 7 -17.57 12.73 14.27
C GLY A 7 -17.93 12.92 12.80
N GLU A 8 -16.99 12.91 11.85
CA GLU A 8 -17.29 13.38 10.48
C GLU A 8 -17.73 12.27 9.51
N PHE A 9 -17.29 11.03 9.72
CA PHE A 9 -17.60 9.91 8.81
C PHE A 9 -18.26 8.74 9.54
N HIS A 10 -19.30 8.18 8.92
CA HIS A 10 -19.76 6.82 9.19
C HIS A 10 -18.92 5.85 8.36
N VAL A 11 -18.31 4.86 9.01
CA VAL A 11 -17.35 3.95 8.37
C VAL A 11 -17.99 2.60 8.14
N ILE A 12 -17.86 2.09 6.92
CA ILE A 12 -18.16 0.70 6.59
C ILE A 12 -16.83 0.04 6.20
N ALA A 13 -16.40 -0.93 6.99
CA ALA A 13 -15.12 -1.62 6.84
C ALA A 13 -15.37 -3.10 6.58
N PRO A 14 -15.50 -3.54 5.32
CA PRO A 14 -15.76 -4.94 5.01
C PRO A 14 -14.64 -5.84 5.51
N VAL A 15 -15.02 -7.00 6.07
CA VAL A 15 -14.09 -8.02 6.58
C VAL A 15 -14.31 -9.35 5.88
N ARG A 16 -13.36 -10.29 5.94
CA ARG A 16 -13.51 -11.59 5.25
C ARG A 16 -14.34 -12.60 6.02
N SER A 17 -14.45 -12.42 7.34
CA SER A 17 -15.17 -13.32 8.22
C SER A 17 -15.55 -12.63 9.52
N GLU A 18 -16.52 -13.18 10.25
CA GLU A 18 -16.86 -12.61 11.56
C GLU A 18 -15.74 -12.72 12.59
N LYS A 19 -14.84 -13.69 12.42
CA LYS A 19 -13.63 -13.77 13.25
C LYS A 19 -12.74 -12.53 13.09
N ASP A 20 -12.69 -11.96 11.89
CA ASP A 20 -11.91 -10.74 11.63
C ASP A 20 -12.56 -9.51 12.31
N THR A 21 -13.90 -9.44 12.33
CA THR A 21 -14.64 -8.44 13.13
C THR A 21 -14.25 -8.54 14.60
N GLN A 22 -14.36 -9.73 15.19
CA GLN A 22 -14.05 -9.93 16.61
C GLN A 22 -12.59 -9.60 16.93
N SER A 23 -11.65 -9.99 16.06
CA SER A 23 -10.24 -9.69 16.23
C SER A 23 -9.97 -8.18 16.15
N THR A 24 -10.66 -7.48 15.25
CA THR A 24 -10.56 -6.02 15.11
C THR A 24 -11.10 -5.32 16.35
N LEU A 25 -12.28 -5.70 16.84
CA LEU A 25 -12.88 -5.11 18.05
C LEU A 25 -12.10 -5.45 19.32
N ALA A 26 -11.43 -6.60 19.39
CA ALA A 26 -10.56 -6.92 20.52
C ALA A 26 -9.31 -6.02 20.57
N LEU A 27 -8.78 -5.63 19.41
CA LEU A 27 -7.65 -4.70 19.29
C LEU A 27 -8.06 -3.24 19.41
N HIS A 28 -9.29 -2.93 19.00
CA HIS A 28 -9.87 -1.58 18.94
C HIS A 28 -11.29 -1.58 19.52
N PRO A 29 -11.45 -1.77 20.84
CA PRO A 29 -12.76 -1.81 21.48
C PRO A 29 -13.52 -0.50 21.29
N GLU A 30 -12.82 0.62 21.10
CA GLU A 30 -13.42 1.91 20.78
C GLU A 30 -14.22 1.95 19.47
N TYR A 31 -14.11 0.92 18.61
CA TYR A 31 -14.91 0.83 17.38
C TYR A 31 -16.31 0.23 17.62
N SER A 32 -16.59 -0.41 18.77
CA SER A 32 -17.92 -0.96 19.08
C SER A 32 -18.97 0.13 19.29
N ASP A 33 -18.53 1.25 19.88
CA ASP A 33 -19.41 2.35 20.30
C ASP A 33 -19.37 3.52 19.29
N LYS A 34 -18.59 3.38 18.22
CA LYS A 34 -18.49 4.34 17.13
C LYS A 34 -19.37 3.93 15.95
N ASN A 35 -19.56 4.87 15.03
CA ASN A 35 -20.27 4.67 13.77
C ASN A 35 -19.47 3.78 12.77
N VAL A 36 -19.08 2.56 13.15
CA VAL A 36 -18.34 1.61 12.31
C VAL A 36 -19.14 0.32 12.12
N ARG A 37 -19.37 -0.07 10.86
CA ARG A 37 -20.02 -1.34 10.48
C ARG A 37 -19.03 -2.26 9.77
N PHE A 38 -19.06 -3.56 10.09
CA PHE A 38 -18.16 -4.56 9.52
C PHE A 38 -18.94 -5.63 8.71
N PRO A 39 -19.41 -5.33 7.49
CA PRO A 39 -20.08 -6.34 6.66
C PRO A 39 -19.09 -7.43 6.23
N VAL A 40 -19.56 -8.68 6.17
CA VAL A 40 -18.72 -9.82 5.74
C VAL A 40 -18.71 -9.92 4.21
N VAL A 41 -17.53 -9.80 3.62
CA VAL A 41 -17.23 -9.98 2.18
C VAL A 41 -16.07 -10.99 2.07
N PRO A 42 -16.35 -12.30 1.94
CA PRO A 42 -15.32 -13.33 2.01
C PRO A 42 -14.27 -13.27 0.90
N ASP A 43 -14.67 -12.90 -0.32
CA ASP A 43 -13.77 -12.69 -1.45
C ASP A 43 -14.12 -11.40 -2.19
N LEU A 44 -13.24 -10.40 -2.05
CA LEU A 44 -13.46 -9.08 -2.63
C LEU A 44 -13.36 -9.08 -4.16
N GLY A 45 -12.64 -10.03 -4.75
CA GLY A 45 -12.55 -10.20 -6.21
C GLY A 45 -13.68 -11.00 -6.82
N ALA A 46 -14.67 -11.44 -6.04
CA ALA A 46 -15.88 -12.02 -6.61
C ALA A 46 -16.67 -10.91 -7.34
N ASN A 47 -17.24 -11.23 -8.50
CA ASN A 47 -18.02 -10.26 -9.28
C ASN A 47 -19.26 -9.79 -8.48
N GLY A 48 -19.34 -8.48 -8.23
CA GLY A 48 -20.40 -7.86 -7.43
C GLY A 48 -20.21 -8.06 -5.92
N ALA A 49 -18.98 -8.31 -5.44
CA ALA A 49 -18.72 -8.59 -4.02
C ALA A 49 -19.23 -7.50 -3.07
N CYS A 50 -19.30 -6.25 -3.53
CA CYS A 50 -19.77 -5.11 -2.74
C CYS A 50 -21.16 -4.60 -3.15
N ASP A 51 -21.87 -5.28 -4.06
CA ASP A 51 -23.17 -4.83 -4.58
C ASP A 51 -24.17 -4.53 -3.45
N GLU A 52 -24.35 -5.44 -2.50
CA GLU A 52 -25.30 -5.28 -1.38
C GLU A 52 -24.92 -4.10 -0.47
N ILE A 53 -23.62 -3.86 -0.25
CA ILE A 53 -23.17 -2.72 0.58
C ILE A 53 -23.65 -1.40 -0.02
N PHE A 54 -23.52 -1.23 -1.34
CA PHE A 54 -23.99 -0.03 -2.03
C PHE A 54 -25.51 0.05 -2.20
N ARG A 55 -26.24 -1.08 -2.11
CA ARG A 55 -27.72 -1.08 -2.11
C ARG A 55 -28.28 -0.70 -0.74
N GLU A 56 -27.65 -1.16 0.34
CA GLU A 56 -28.10 -0.94 1.71
C GLU A 56 -27.73 0.43 2.26
N THR A 57 -26.63 1.03 1.78
CA THR A 57 -26.11 2.27 2.33
C THR A 57 -25.70 3.24 1.24
N GLU A 58 -26.07 4.50 1.43
CA GLU A 58 -25.57 5.59 0.60
C GLU A 58 -24.08 5.84 0.91
N ILE A 59 -23.21 5.58 -0.07
CA ILE A 59 -21.76 5.72 0.08
C ILE A 59 -21.28 6.96 -0.67
N ASN A 60 -20.66 7.91 0.04
CA ASN A 60 -20.06 9.10 -0.57
C ASN A 60 -18.60 8.89 -0.98
N TYR A 61 -17.87 8.03 -0.28
CA TYR A 61 -16.44 7.86 -0.45
C TYR A 61 -16.06 6.39 -0.36
N VAL A 62 -15.12 5.96 -1.19
CA VAL A 62 -14.53 4.62 -1.11
C VAL A 62 -13.03 4.76 -0.94
N ILE A 63 -12.47 4.07 0.06
CA ILE A 63 -11.05 3.79 0.15
C ILE A 63 -10.87 2.30 -0.13
N HIS A 64 -10.25 1.98 -1.27
CA HIS A 64 -9.94 0.62 -1.65
C HIS A 64 -8.47 0.31 -1.37
N ALA A 65 -8.21 -0.13 -0.13
CA ALA A 65 -6.88 -0.54 0.34
C ALA A 65 -6.63 -2.05 0.30
N ALA A 66 -7.62 -2.83 -0.16
CA ALA A 66 -7.63 -4.28 -0.05
C ALA A 66 -6.94 -4.98 -1.25
N GLY A 67 -5.63 -4.79 -1.39
CA GLY A 67 -4.82 -5.59 -2.32
C GLY A 67 -4.32 -6.88 -1.67
N ARG A 68 -4.46 -8.03 -2.35
CA ARG A 68 -3.70 -9.23 -1.96
C ARG A 68 -2.23 -9.00 -2.26
N PHE A 69 -1.37 -9.12 -1.26
CA PHE A 69 0.08 -9.04 -1.42
C PHE A 69 0.72 -10.40 -1.13
N ARG A 70 0.91 -11.21 -2.18
CA ARG A 70 1.77 -12.40 -2.19
C ARG A 70 2.32 -12.58 -3.60
N PHE A 71 3.65 -12.56 -3.75
CA PHE A 71 4.33 -12.74 -5.04
C PHE A 71 4.45 -14.20 -5.49
N GLU A 72 3.52 -15.05 -5.06
CA GLU A 72 3.52 -16.47 -5.39
C GLU A 72 2.24 -16.80 -6.17
N ASN A 73 2.40 -17.43 -7.34
CA ASN A 73 1.29 -17.90 -8.18
C ASN A 73 0.26 -16.80 -8.47
N ILE A 74 0.73 -15.60 -8.81
CA ILE A 74 -0.16 -14.47 -9.10
C ILE A 74 -0.94 -14.76 -10.39
N ASP A 75 -2.25 -14.85 -10.25
CA ASP A 75 -3.19 -14.68 -11.36
C ASP A 75 -3.47 -13.18 -11.53
N PRO A 76 -2.96 -12.53 -12.60
CA PRO A 76 -3.16 -11.11 -12.80
C PRO A 76 -4.64 -10.76 -13.02
N GLN A 77 -5.46 -11.67 -13.57
CA GLN A 77 -6.90 -11.43 -13.74
C GLN A 77 -7.59 -11.34 -12.38
N LYS A 78 -7.29 -12.29 -11.49
CA LYS A 78 -7.87 -12.30 -10.14
C LYS A 78 -7.45 -11.05 -9.37
N LEU A 79 -6.18 -10.65 -9.49
CA LEU A 79 -5.67 -9.45 -8.83
C LEU A 79 -6.34 -8.18 -9.38
N ILE A 80 -6.63 -8.10 -10.68
CA ILE A 80 -7.42 -7.00 -11.24
C ILE A 80 -8.81 -6.94 -10.60
N TYR A 81 -9.51 -8.07 -10.54
CA TYR A 81 -10.83 -8.11 -9.90
C TYR A 81 -10.78 -7.70 -8.43
N ASP A 82 -9.79 -8.20 -7.68
CA ASP A 82 -9.60 -7.84 -6.27
C ASP A 82 -9.46 -6.31 -6.09
N ASN A 83 -8.80 -5.59 -7.02
CA ASN A 83 -8.57 -4.15 -6.92
C ASN A 83 -9.69 -3.27 -7.53
N TYR A 84 -10.45 -3.79 -8.50
CA TYR A 84 -11.35 -2.98 -9.35
C TYR A 84 -12.84 -3.33 -9.21
N ASP A 85 -13.22 -4.54 -8.78
CA ASP A 85 -14.64 -4.94 -8.79
C ASP A 85 -15.52 -4.07 -7.87
N THR A 86 -14.97 -3.56 -6.76
CA THR A 86 -15.66 -2.57 -5.92
C THR A 86 -16.05 -1.31 -6.70
N ALA A 87 -15.22 -0.84 -7.64
CA ALA A 87 -15.55 0.33 -8.47
C ALA A 87 -16.73 0.04 -9.42
N LYS A 88 -16.83 -1.19 -9.94
CA LYS A 88 -18.00 -1.63 -10.72
C LYS A 88 -19.28 -1.65 -9.86
N SER A 89 -19.18 -2.09 -8.62
CA SER A 89 -20.32 -2.07 -7.67
C SER A 89 -20.75 -0.62 -7.39
N ALA A 90 -19.76 0.26 -7.18
CA ALA A 90 -19.96 1.68 -6.92
C ALA A 90 -20.62 2.40 -8.11
N GLU A 91 -20.18 2.14 -9.34
CA GLU A 91 -20.79 2.72 -10.56
C GLU A 91 -22.26 2.32 -10.71
N LYS A 92 -22.57 1.04 -10.47
CA LYS A 92 -23.93 0.52 -10.62
C LYS A 92 -24.88 1.09 -9.58
N PHE A 93 -24.48 1.08 -8.31
CA PHE A 93 -25.39 1.29 -7.17
C PHE A 93 -25.09 2.56 -6.34
N GLY A 94 -23.85 3.06 -6.34
CA GLY A 94 -23.39 4.20 -5.54
C GLY A 94 -23.78 5.56 -6.11
N LYS A 95 -25.06 5.92 -6.08
CA LYS A 95 -25.58 7.17 -6.69
C LYS A 95 -25.09 8.47 -6.05
N SER A 96 -24.60 8.40 -4.82
CA SER A 96 -24.05 9.56 -4.09
C SER A 96 -22.54 9.52 -3.95
N LEU A 97 -21.88 8.61 -4.68
CA LEU A 97 -20.42 8.54 -4.70
C LEU A 97 -19.86 9.87 -5.18
N LYS A 98 -18.86 10.36 -4.47
CA LYS A 98 -18.10 11.58 -4.81
C LYS A 98 -16.69 11.22 -5.24
N ARG A 99 -16.05 10.24 -4.56
CA ARG A 99 -14.67 9.87 -4.84
C ARG A 99 -14.36 8.42 -4.49
N PHE A 100 -13.57 7.79 -5.35
CA PHE A 100 -12.96 6.48 -5.14
C PHE A 100 -11.44 6.63 -5.06
N VAL A 101 -10.86 6.26 -3.92
CA VAL A 101 -9.40 6.28 -3.70
C VAL A 101 -8.87 4.86 -3.73
N LEU A 102 -8.02 4.55 -4.70
CA LEU A 102 -7.35 3.26 -4.84
C LEU A 102 -5.95 3.28 -4.23
N THR A 103 -5.61 2.25 -3.46
CA THR A 103 -4.22 2.00 -3.06
C THR A 103 -3.50 1.20 -4.14
N GLY A 104 -2.71 1.91 -4.94
CA GLY A 104 -1.79 1.34 -5.93
C GLY A 104 -0.43 1.01 -5.29
N SER A 105 0.64 1.14 -6.07
CA SER A 105 2.02 0.97 -5.58
C SER A 105 3.01 1.54 -6.59
N VAL A 106 4.07 2.19 -6.11
CA VAL A 106 5.16 2.71 -6.96
C VAL A 106 5.90 1.65 -7.77
N ILE A 107 5.71 0.36 -7.49
CA ILE A 107 6.31 -0.72 -8.27
C ILE A 107 5.84 -0.68 -9.74
N VAL A 108 4.72 -0.03 -10.05
CA VAL A 108 4.28 0.17 -11.44
C VAL A 108 5.12 1.21 -12.20
N GLU A 109 5.98 1.95 -11.53
CA GLU A 109 6.95 2.88 -12.13
C GLU A 109 8.33 2.21 -12.31
N ILE A 110 8.55 1.09 -11.62
CA ILE A 110 9.82 0.36 -11.58
C ILE A 110 9.69 -0.91 -12.42
N THR A 111 10.25 -0.93 -13.63
CA THR A 111 10.31 -2.19 -14.39
C THR A 111 11.44 -3.07 -13.88
N GLY A 112 11.18 -4.37 -13.69
CA GLY A 112 12.21 -5.40 -13.49
C GLY A 112 13.16 -5.60 -14.68
N GLN A 113 13.04 -4.76 -15.72
CA GLN A 113 13.84 -4.76 -16.94
C GLN A 113 14.57 -3.44 -17.18
N MET A 114 14.86 -2.64 -16.15
CA MET A 114 15.65 -1.44 -16.34
C MET A 114 17.08 -1.80 -16.75
N LYS A 115 17.27 -1.90 -18.08
CA LYS A 115 18.58 -1.92 -18.71
C LYS A 115 19.27 -0.60 -18.36
N PRO A 116 20.60 -0.56 -18.23
CA PRO A 116 21.33 0.68 -17.97
C PRO A 116 20.97 1.82 -18.95
N SER A 117 20.55 1.48 -20.18
CA SER A 117 20.12 2.42 -21.21
C SER A 117 18.77 3.10 -20.97
N THR A 118 17.93 2.58 -20.08
CA THR A 118 16.61 3.13 -19.72
C THR A 118 16.57 3.62 -18.28
N PHE A 119 17.75 3.77 -17.65
CA PHE A 119 17.87 4.29 -16.30
C PHE A 119 17.48 5.77 -16.24
N LYS A 120 16.62 6.11 -15.28
CA LYS A 120 16.24 7.49 -14.95
C LYS A 120 16.53 7.70 -13.47
N GLU A 121 17.28 8.75 -13.13
CA GLU A 121 17.65 9.02 -11.73
C GLU A 121 16.43 9.29 -10.84
N GLU A 122 15.40 9.94 -11.38
CA GLU A 122 14.16 10.26 -10.68
C GLU A 122 12.92 9.82 -11.46
N LEU A 123 12.10 8.95 -10.86
CA LEU A 123 10.81 8.47 -11.37
C LEU A 123 9.66 9.33 -10.84
N THR A 124 8.61 9.48 -11.65
CA THR A 124 7.38 10.19 -11.31
C THR A 124 6.16 9.40 -11.78
N GLU A 125 4.96 9.87 -11.46
CA GLU A 125 3.72 9.20 -11.87
C GLU A 125 3.49 9.21 -13.40
N ALA A 126 4.36 9.87 -14.17
CA ALA A 126 4.39 9.80 -15.63
C ALA A 126 5.14 8.57 -16.16
N ASP A 127 5.90 7.88 -15.32
CA ASP A 127 6.70 6.71 -15.68
C ASP A 127 5.97 5.37 -15.44
N ILE A 128 4.67 5.41 -15.14
CA ILE A 128 3.83 4.22 -14.98
C ILE A 128 3.86 3.37 -16.24
N VAL A 129 4.13 2.08 -16.05
CA VAL A 129 4.32 1.13 -17.15
C VAL A 129 2.99 0.60 -17.66
N SER A 130 2.95 0.28 -18.95
CA SER A 130 1.90 -0.53 -19.54
C SER A 130 2.50 -1.84 -19.99
N ILE A 131 2.14 -2.93 -19.32
CA ILE A 131 2.61 -4.27 -19.65
C ILE A 131 1.39 -5.09 -20.09
N PRO A 132 1.40 -5.64 -21.31
CA PRO A 132 0.31 -6.48 -21.78
C PRO A 132 0.13 -7.74 -20.91
N LEU A 133 -1.10 -8.03 -20.48
CA LEU A 133 -1.41 -9.09 -19.52
C LEU A 133 -1.08 -10.50 -20.05
N GLU A 134 -1.22 -10.70 -21.35
CA GLU A 134 -0.87 -11.93 -22.05
C GLU A 134 0.64 -12.21 -21.98
N ALA A 135 1.47 -11.19 -22.15
CA ALA A 135 2.92 -11.32 -22.12
C ALA A 135 3.43 -11.77 -20.75
N VAL A 136 2.85 -11.25 -19.66
CA VAL A 136 3.25 -11.63 -18.30
C VAL A 136 2.74 -13.01 -17.89
N ARG A 137 1.53 -13.39 -18.34
CA ARG A 137 0.98 -14.74 -18.08
C ARG A 137 1.85 -15.84 -18.67
N GLU A 138 2.35 -15.65 -19.88
CA GLU A 138 3.23 -16.60 -20.55
C GLU A 138 4.63 -16.67 -19.91
N SER A 139 5.09 -15.56 -19.33
CA SER A 139 6.42 -15.47 -18.71
C SER A 139 6.57 -16.24 -17.38
N GLY A 140 5.48 -16.39 -16.63
CA GLY A 140 5.49 -16.93 -15.27
C GLY A 140 6.14 -16.00 -14.22
N ASP A 141 6.54 -14.78 -14.59
CA ASP A 141 7.12 -13.79 -13.67
C ASP A 141 6.02 -13.19 -12.78
N SER A 142 5.99 -13.61 -11.52
CA SER A 142 4.99 -13.16 -10.55
C SER A 142 5.09 -11.66 -10.25
N VAL A 143 6.27 -11.05 -10.30
CA VAL A 143 6.42 -9.60 -10.11
C VAL A 143 5.84 -8.86 -11.31
N ALA A 144 6.14 -9.32 -12.53
CA ALA A 144 5.56 -8.74 -13.74
C ALA A 144 4.03 -8.89 -13.77
N CYS A 145 3.49 -10.04 -13.36
CA CYS A 145 2.05 -10.23 -13.18
C CYS A 145 1.44 -9.25 -12.17
N TYR A 146 2.11 -9.02 -11.03
CA TYR A 146 1.67 -8.04 -10.02
C TYR A 146 1.62 -6.62 -10.61
N VAL A 147 2.70 -6.20 -11.26
CA VAL A 147 2.85 -4.87 -11.86
C VAL A 147 1.80 -4.64 -12.93
N ALA A 148 1.63 -5.58 -13.86
CA ALA A 148 0.64 -5.50 -14.93
C ALA A 148 -0.79 -5.41 -14.36
N ALA A 149 -1.12 -6.24 -13.37
CA ALA A 149 -2.44 -6.20 -12.75
C ALA A 149 -2.72 -4.88 -12.01
N LYS A 150 -1.73 -4.32 -11.30
CA LYS A 150 -1.87 -3.04 -10.61
C LYS A 150 -2.05 -1.88 -11.60
N ALA A 151 -1.23 -1.84 -12.66
CA ALA A 151 -1.33 -0.83 -13.71
C ALA A 151 -2.66 -0.89 -14.47
N GLU A 152 -3.15 -2.10 -14.77
CA GLU A 152 -4.45 -2.31 -15.43
C GLU A 152 -5.61 -1.90 -14.51
N SER A 153 -5.58 -2.29 -13.23
CA SER A 153 -6.62 -1.91 -12.25
C SER A 153 -6.77 -0.40 -12.13
N SER A 154 -5.64 0.30 -12.12
CA SER A 154 -5.61 1.76 -12.16
C SER A 154 -6.28 2.29 -13.43
N SER A 155 -5.85 1.83 -14.60
CA SER A 155 -6.39 2.28 -15.89
C SER A 155 -7.91 2.08 -15.98
N LEU A 156 -8.40 0.91 -15.57
CA LEU A 156 -9.84 0.60 -15.53
C LEU A 156 -10.61 1.52 -14.58
N LEU A 157 -10.06 1.83 -13.40
CA LEU A 157 -10.70 2.73 -12.45
C LEU A 157 -10.88 4.14 -13.03
N PHE A 158 -9.81 4.72 -13.58
CA PHE A 158 -9.85 6.06 -14.17
C PHE A 158 -10.75 6.11 -15.41
N GLU A 159 -10.72 5.07 -16.25
CA GLU A 159 -11.61 4.96 -17.40
C GLU A 159 -13.08 4.93 -16.94
N THR A 160 -13.40 4.14 -15.92
CA THR A 160 -14.75 4.05 -15.35
C THR A 160 -15.23 5.40 -14.83
N ALA A 161 -14.40 6.09 -14.03
CA ALA A 161 -14.73 7.43 -13.53
C ALA A 161 -14.99 8.41 -14.69
N SER A 162 -14.17 8.37 -15.75
CA SER A 162 -14.30 9.28 -16.89
C SER A 162 -15.56 9.06 -17.74
N LYS A 163 -16.09 7.83 -17.74
CA LYS A 163 -17.27 7.42 -18.50
C LYS A 163 -18.53 7.31 -17.63
N SER A 164 -18.39 7.51 -16.33
CA SER A 164 -19.47 7.37 -15.36
C SER A 164 -20.60 8.35 -15.64
N SER A 165 -21.83 7.85 -15.46
CA SER A 165 -23.03 8.71 -15.45
C SER A 165 -23.28 9.37 -14.09
N VAL A 166 -22.64 8.86 -13.04
CA VAL A 166 -22.65 9.40 -11.68
C VAL A 166 -21.44 10.34 -11.53
N SER A 167 -21.62 11.54 -10.98
CA SER A 167 -20.54 12.53 -10.87
C SER A 167 -19.60 12.20 -9.70
N TRP A 168 -18.67 11.26 -9.92
CA TRP A 168 -17.58 10.92 -9.00
C TRP A 168 -16.22 10.94 -9.71
N ASP A 169 -15.15 11.08 -8.93
CA ASP A 169 -13.78 11.03 -9.46
C ASP A 169 -12.93 9.92 -8.83
N ALA A 170 -11.84 9.58 -9.52
CA ALA A 170 -10.86 8.61 -9.06
C ALA A 170 -9.58 9.31 -8.60
N VAL A 171 -8.99 8.76 -7.53
CA VAL A 171 -7.65 9.08 -7.06
C VAL A 171 -6.90 7.77 -6.84
N GLU A 172 -5.62 7.73 -7.20
CA GLU A 172 -4.76 6.60 -6.86
C GLU A 172 -3.58 7.09 -6.02
N LEU A 173 -3.36 6.43 -4.89
CA LEU A 173 -2.19 6.65 -4.05
C LEU A 173 -1.19 5.51 -4.29
N LEU A 174 0.04 5.87 -4.63
CA LEU A 174 1.13 4.96 -4.95
C LEU A 174 2.14 4.97 -3.80
N PRO A 175 1.96 4.16 -2.74
CA PRO A 175 2.95 4.03 -1.68
C PRO A 175 4.14 3.18 -2.12
N ALA A 176 5.30 3.42 -1.49
CA ALA A 176 6.45 2.53 -1.54
C ALA A 176 6.31 1.35 -0.56
N GLY A 177 7.31 0.48 -0.53
CA GLY A 177 7.30 -0.71 0.32
C GLY A 177 7.10 -0.36 1.80
N THR A 178 6.37 -1.22 2.50
CA THR A 178 6.24 -1.20 3.97
C THR A 178 6.98 -2.43 4.49
N ALA A 179 8.12 -2.24 5.18
CA ALA A 179 9.03 -3.34 5.52
C ALA A 179 8.47 -4.25 6.66
N GLY A 180 8.90 -5.52 6.68
CA GLY A 180 8.53 -6.65 7.58
C GLY A 180 9.78 -7.45 8.03
N PRO A 181 9.87 -7.95 9.29
CA PRO A 181 11.18 -8.15 9.95
C PRO A 181 11.97 -9.33 9.41
N LEU A 182 13.29 -9.18 9.46
CA LEU A 182 14.27 -10.25 9.23
C LEU A 182 14.39 -11.11 10.50
N ALA A 183 13.52 -12.10 10.66
CA ALA A 183 13.77 -13.17 11.62
C ALA A 183 14.29 -14.40 10.87
N HIS A 184 15.42 -14.97 11.34
CA HIS A 184 15.99 -16.28 10.94
C HIS A 184 16.81 -16.38 9.64
N SER A 185 17.36 -15.30 9.09
CA SER A 185 18.30 -15.39 7.96
C SER A 185 19.77 -15.35 8.40
N LYS A 186 20.60 -16.28 7.89
CA LYS A 186 22.06 -16.27 8.08
C LYS A 186 22.77 -15.20 7.24
N GLU A 187 22.07 -14.66 6.24
CA GLU A 187 22.55 -13.62 5.34
C GLU A 187 21.52 -12.49 5.27
N ILE A 188 21.98 -11.27 4.98
CA ILE A 188 21.09 -10.14 4.74
C ILE A 188 20.65 -10.19 3.27
N PRO A 189 19.39 -10.53 2.94
CA PRO A 189 18.99 -10.62 1.54
C PRO A 189 18.99 -9.23 0.90
N PRO A 190 19.41 -9.06 -0.36
CA PRO A 190 19.20 -7.82 -1.07
C PRO A 190 17.69 -7.60 -1.29
N VAL A 191 17.23 -6.37 -1.21
CA VAL A 191 15.87 -5.97 -1.60
C VAL A 191 15.94 -5.11 -2.86
N PRO A 192 15.05 -5.33 -3.83
CA PRO A 192 14.99 -4.50 -5.04
C PRO A 192 14.26 -3.17 -4.80
N MET A 193 13.58 -2.99 -3.66
CA MET A 193 12.85 -1.77 -3.32
C MET A 193 13.56 -1.04 -2.17
N PHE A 194 13.96 0.20 -2.45
CA PHE A 194 14.81 0.95 -1.54
C PHE A 194 14.17 2.24 -1.00
N GLN A 195 12.91 2.53 -1.30
CA GLN A 195 12.19 3.59 -0.62
C GLN A 195 11.09 3.00 0.24
N ILE A 196 10.87 3.60 1.41
CA ILE A 196 9.82 3.21 2.35
C ILE A 196 8.92 4.40 2.64
N THR A 197 7.68 4.09 2.98
CA THR A 197 6.72 5.08 3.48
C THR A 197 6.20 4.60 4.82
N ASP A 198 6.12 5.50 5.80
CA ASP A 198 5.45 5.17 7.06
C ASP A 198 3.96 4.91 6.79
N VAL A 199 3.43 3.82 7.35
CA VAL A 199 2.02 3.44 7.17
C VAL A 199 1.05 4.51 7.67
N ARG A 200 1.48 5.36 8.60
CA ARG A 200 0.69 6.50 9.10
C ARG A 200 0.59 7.59 8.05
N ASP A 201 1.66 7.86 7.32
CA ASP A 201 1.64 8.84 6.22
C ASP A 201 0.74 8.34 5.09
N VAL A 202 0.81 7.04 4.77
CA VAL A 202 -0.07 6.42 3.77
C VAL A 202 -1.54 6.55 4.18
N ALA A 203 -1.88 6.20 5.41
CA ALA A 203 -3.27 6.30 5.87
C ALA A 203 -3.75 7.76 5.96
N LEU A 204 -2.89 8.70 6.37
CA LEU A 204 -3.22 10.13 6.34
C LEU A 204 -3.45 10.61 4.90
N ALA A 205 -2.62 10.20 3.94
CA ALA A 205 -2.81 10.54 2.53
C ALA A 205 -4.16 10.07 1.98
N HIS A 206 -4.66 8.89 2.41
CA HIS A 206 -6.00 8.43 2.04
C HIS A 206 -7.09 9.39 2.53
N VAL A 207 -7.02 9.81 3.80
CA VAL A 207 -7.99 10.74 4.38
C VAL A 207 -7.92 12.11 3.70
N LEU A 208 -6.72 12.64 3.47
CA LEU A 208 -6.52 13.91 2.77
C LEU A 208 -7.03 13.85 1.33
N ALA A 209 -6.81 12.72 0.64
CA ALA A 209 -7.30 12.51 -0.72
C ALA A 209 -8.82 12.54 -0.82
N LEU A 210 -9.57 12.21 0.24
CA LEU A 210 -11.05 12.28 0.20
C LEU A 210 -11.59 13.70 0.05
N ARG A 211 -10.91 14.68 0.66
CA ARG A 211 -11.42 16.06 0.78
C ARG A 211 -10.70 17.08 -0.10
N ASN A 212 -9.52 16.75 -0.62
CA ASN A 212 -8.71 17.69 -1.38
C ASN A 212 -9.09 17.66 -2.86
N GLU A 213 -9.69 18.74 -3.37
CA GLU A 213 -10.11 18.83 -4.77
C GLU A 213 -8.95 18.65 -5.76
N LYS A 214 -7.72 19.07 -5.40
CA LYS A 214 -6.53 18.90 -6.25
C LYS A 214 -6.13 17.43 -6.45
N ALA A 215 -6.62 16.52 -5.59
CA ALA A 215 -6.39 15.09 -5.76
C ALA A 215 -7.25 14.48 -6.88
N SER A 216 -8.34 15.14 -7.28
CA SER A 216 -9.27 14.64 -8.29
C SER A 216 -8.56 14.28 -9.60
N GLY A 217 -8.74 13.05 -10.07
CA GLY A 217 -8.14 12.58 -11.31
C GLY A 217 -6.62 12.34 -11.23
N GLN A 218 -6.02 12.38 -10.03
CA GLN A 218 -4.58 12.24 -9.87
C GLN A 218 -4.16 10.82 -9.45
N ARG A 219 -3.01 10.42 -10.00
CA ARG A 219 -2.13 9.40 -9.39
C ARG A 219 -1.05 10.14 -8.62
N ILE A 220 -0.82 9.73 -7.38
CA ILE A 220 0.01 10.48 -6.43
C ILE A 220 0.99 9.53 -5.73
N ASN A 221 2.27 9.77 -5.92
CA ASN A 221 3.33 9.07 -5.19
C ASN A 221 3.33 9.47 -3.71
N VAL A 222 3.02 8.49 -2.85
CA VAL A 222 3.01 8.65 -1.39
C VAL A 222 4.28 8.02 -0.84
N VAL A 223 5.39 8.74 -1.00
CA VAL A 223 6.73 8.25 -0.67
C VAL A 223 7.53 9.30 0.09
N ASN A 224 8.34 8.84 1.04
CA ASN A 224 9.44 9.66 1.53
C ASN A 224 10.58 9.57 0.51
N SER A 225 10.65 10.55 -0.41
CA SER A 225 11.66 10.57 -1.50
C SER A 225 13.10 10.59 -1.03
N ASP A 226 13.35 10.95 0.23
CA ASP A 226 14.69 11.02 0.81
C ASP A 226 15.04 9.72 1.59
N SER A 227 14.11 8.75 1.65
CA SER A 227 14.35 7.46 2.30
C SER A 227 15.28 6.56 1.50
N CYS A 228 16.07 5.78 2.22
CA CYS A 228 16.94 4.72 1.75
C CYS A 228 16.76 3.47 2.61
N TYR A 229 16.03 2.50 2.07
CA TYR A 229 15.80 1.22 2.70
C TYR A 229 16.81 0.17 2.28
N SER A 230 17.45 -0.44 3.28
CA SER A 230 18.16 -1.69 3.08
C SER A 230 18.09 -2.57 4.32
N HIS A 231 18.21 -3.86 4.09
CA HIS A 231 18.31 -4.81 5.20
C HIS A 231 19.59 -4.64 6.02
N GLN A 232 20.67 -4.09 5.45
CA GLN A 232 21.89 -3.76 6.22
C GLN A 232 21.63 -2.63 7.21
N MET A 233 20.89 -1.58 6.79
CA MET A 233 20.48 -0.49 7.68
C MET A 233 19.60 -1.01 8.82
N LEU A 234 18.65 -1.90 8.51
CA LEU A 234 17.81 -2.54 9.51
C LEU A 234 18.64 -3.39 10.50
N ALA A 235 19.58 -4.20 10.01
CA ALA A 235 20.45 -5.02 10.84
C ALA A 235 21.33 -4.16 11.77
N ASN A 236 21.95 -3.11 11.23
CA ASN A 236 22.74 -2.15 11.99
C ASN A 236 21.91 -1.50 13.11
N LEU A 237 20.68 -1.08 12.79
CA LEU A 237 19.78 -0.49 13.78
C LEU A 237 19.41 -1.48 14.89
N ILE A 238 19.01 -2.71 14.54
CA ILE A 238 18.64 -3.72 15.54
C ILE A 238 19.83 -4.05 16.45
N ARG A 239 21.01 -4.31 15.89
CA ARG A 239 22.24 -4.66 16.65
C ARG A 239 22.73 -3.53 17.56
N SER A 240 22.47 -2.28 17.17
CA SER A 240 22.78 -1.08 17.97
C SER A 240 21.77 -0.88 19.10
N LYS A 241 20.47 -0.92 18.77
CA LYS A 241 19.38 -0.65 19.71
C LYS A 241 19.15 -1.78 20.71
N TYR A 242 19.39 -3.02 20.30
CA TYR A 242 19.18 -4.25 21.08
C TYR A 242 20.45 -5.11 21.09
N PRO A 243 21.46 -4.76 21.92
CA PRO A 243 22.73 -5.47 21.96
C PRO A 243 22.60 -6.98 22.26
N GLU A 244 21.55 -7.38 22.98
CA GLU A 244 21.26 -8.78 23.29
C GLU A 244 20.82 -9.60 22.07
N LEU A 245 20.47 -8.95 20.96
CA LEU A 245 20.09 -9.61 19.70
C LEU A 245 21.28 -9.74 18.73
N ARG A 246 22.49 -9.32 19.11
CA ARG A 246 23.67 -9.37 18.22
C ARG A 246 24.03 -10.78 17.77
N ASP A 247 23.76 -11.81 18.56
CA ASP A 247 24.03 -13.19 18.15
C ASP A 247 22.95 -13.77 17.23
N LYS A 248 21.80 -13.09 17.13
CA LYS A 248 20.59 -13.52 16.41
C LYS A 248 20.37 -12.78 15.10
N VAL A 249 20.96 -11.59 14.97
CA VAL A 249 20.88 -10.75 13.79
C VAL A 249 22.24 -10.68 13.13
N ALA A 250 22.32 -11.14 11.87
CA ALA A 250 23.55 -11.11 11.10
C ALA A 250 24.16 -9.70 11.06
N GLU A 251 25.49 -9.61 11.22
CA GLU A 251 26.21 -8.34 11.14
C GLU A 251 26.32 -7.81 9.72
N GLY A 252 26.51 -8.70 8.74
CA GLY A 252 26.72 -8.31 7.34
C GLY A 252 27.98 -7.45 7.17
N THR A 253 27.86 -6.40 6.38
CA THR A 253 28.92 -5.41 6.12
C THR A 253 28.40 -4.03 6.51
N PRO A 254 28.58 -3.57 7.77
CA PRO A 254 27.93 -2.36 8.30
C PRO A 254 28.13 -1.08 7.47
N GLU A 255 29.27 -0.95 6.79
CA GLU A 255 29.61 0.19 5.94
C GLU A 255 28.95 0.13 4.56
N GLN A 256 28.51 -1.05 4.11
CA GLN A 256 27.88 -1.28 2.81
C GLN A 256 26.36 -1.25 2.95
N LEU A 257 25.79 -0.05 3.09
CA LEU A 257 24.35 0.11 3.27
C LEU A 257 23.55 -0.30 2.04
N ILE A 258 24.09 -0.15 0.83
CA ILE A 258 23.46 -0.54 -0.43
C ILE A 258 24.30 -1.65 -1.07
N PRO A 259 23.71 -2.78 -1.52
CA PRO A 259 24.44 -3.83 -2.20
C PRO A 259 25.16 -3.32 -3.45
N ALA A 260 26.37 -3.81 -3.71
CA ALA A 260 27.17 -3.38 -4.86
C ALA A 260 26.45 -3.72 -6.18
N GLY A 261 26.44 -2.77 -7.12
CA GLY A 261 25.80 -2.94 -8.42
C GLY A 261 24.27 -2.73 -8.44
N MET A 262 23.65 -2.44 -7.29
CA MET A 262 22.27 -1.96 -7.25
C MET A 262 22.22 -0.48 -7.62
N VAL A 263 21.26 -0.12 -8.47
CA VAL A 263 21.02 1.27 -8.83
C VAL A 263 19.78 1.77 -8.11
N PHE A 264 19.90 2.94 -7.49
CA PHE A 264 18.85 3.54 -6.72
C PHE A 264 18.07 4.52 -7.60
N TYR A 265 16.79 4.26 -7.78
CA TYR A 265 15.88 5.19 -8.42
C TYR A 265 15.21 6.02 -7.34
N LYS A 266 15.21 7.33 -7.48
CA LYS A 266 14.45 8.20 -6.59
C LYS A 266 13.02 8.30 -7.11
N ILE A 267 12.02 7.91 -6.33
CA ILE A 267 10.63 8.23 -6.67
C ILE A 267 10.32 9.61 -6.11
N SER A 268 9.87 10.51 -6.98
CA SER A 268 9.52 11.88 -6.63
C SER A 268 8.18 11.94 -5.88
N ASN A 269 8.14 12.74 -4.81
CA ASN A 269 6.92 13.09 -4.08
C ASN A 269 6.51 14.56 -4.32
N ALA A 270 7.04 15.20 -5.36
CA ALA A 270 6.76 16.61 -5.65
C ALA A 270 5.26 16.90 -5.80
N LYS A 271 4.53 16.05 -6.55
CA LYS A 271 3.08 16.17 -6.72
C LYS A 271 2.33 15.98 -5.40
N SER A 272 2.75 15.00 -4.59
CA SER A 272 2.20 14.80 -3.25
C SER A 272 2.36 16.05 -2.38
N LYS A 273 3.52 16.69 -2.40
CA LYS A 273 3.79 17.94 -1.66
C LYS A 273 2.94 19.11 -2.18
N GLU A 274 2.72 19.19 -3.49
CA GLU A 274 1.86 20.21 -4.10
C GLU A 274 0.37 20.05 -3.69
N ILE A 275 -0.11 18.80 -3.67
CA ILE A 275 -1.51 18.48 -3.37
C ILE A 275 -1.77 18.59 -1.86
N PHE A 276 -1.01 17.86 -1.04
CA PHE A 276 -1.27 17.73 0.39
C PHE A 276 -0.56 18.78 1.26
N GLY A 277 0.45 19.48 0.72
CA GLY A 277 1.15 20.54 1.42
C GLY A 277 1.69 20.10 2.78
N ASN A 278 1.56 20.99 3.77
CA ASN A 278 2.05 20.76 5.12
C ASN A 278 1.19 19.78 5.94
N GLU A 279 0.02 19.37 5.44
CA GLU A 279 -0.83 18.40 6.14
C GLU A 279 -0.24 16.98 6.06
N LEU A 280 0.49 16.66 4.98
CA LEU A 280 1.24 15.41 4.86
C LEU A 280 2.73 15.69 5.01
N ASN A 281 3.18 15.77 6.26
CA ASN A 281 4.61 15.81 6.56
C ASN A 281 5.14 14.39 6.70
N TYR A 282 5.94 13.95 5.72
CA TYR A 282 6.48 12.59 5.71
C TYR A 282 7.32 12.31 6.96
N THR A 283 7.01 11.20 7.61
CA THR A 283 7.73 10.71 8.77
C THR A 283 9.19 10.47 8.39
N PRO A 284 10.15 10.97 9.20
CA PRO A 284 11.56 10.69 8.99
C PRO A 284 11.84 9.19 8.95
N GLU A 285 12.70 8.77 8.03
CA GLU A 285 13.06 7.37 7.86
C GLU A 285 13.46 6.68 9.18
N SER A 286 14.32 7.33 9.96
CA SER A 286 14.77 6.82 11.26
C SER A 286 13.62 6.47 12.19
N ASP A 287 12.55 7.24 12.17
CA ASP A 287 11.42 7.08 13.09
C ASP A 287 10.55 5.90 12.65
N THR A 288 10.37 5.75 11.34
CA THR A 288 9.72 4.58 10.72
C THR A 288 10.45 3.30 11.12
N TYR A 289 11.78 3.27 10.95
CA TYR A 289 12.60 2.11 11.32
C TYR A 289 12.54 1.81 12.83
N ASN A 290 12.65 2.84 13.67
CA ASN A 290 12.61 2.68 15.12
C ASN A 290 11.28 2.11 15.59
N ALA A 291 10.17 2.69 15.14
CA ALA A 291 8.83 2.25 15.51
C ALA A 291 8.60 0.80 15.09
N TYR A 292 9.04 0.45 13.89
CA TYR A 292 8.93 -0.90 13.37
C TYR A 292 9.74 -1.92 14.19
N VAL A 293 11.02 -1.64 14.45
CA VAL A 293 11.92 -2.53 15.22
C VAL A 293 11.36 -2.76 16.62
N ASP A 294 10.78 -1.73 17.24
CA ASP A 294 10.18 -1.82 18.57
C ASP A 294 8.92 -2.69 18.57
N ARG A 295 8.05 -2.52 17.57
CA ARG A 295 6.81 -3.29 17.44
C ARG A 295 7.06 -4.76 17.16
N VAL A 296 8.04 -5.08 16.33
CA VAL A 296 8.44 -6.46 16.07
C VAL A 296 8.94 -7.10 17.36
N ARG A 297 9.85 -6.43 18.08
CA ARG A 297 10.36 -6.96 19.36
C ARG A 297 9.25 -7.18 20.38
N GLU A 298 8.33 -6.23 20.51
CA GLU A 298 7.14 -6.37 21.37
C GLU A 298 6.30 -7.59 20.98
N ALA A 299 5.98 -7.74 19.69
CA ALA A 299 5.18 -8.86 19.19
C ALA A 299 5.87 -10.22 19.42
N MET A 300 7.19 -10.28 19.32
CA MET A 300 7.96 -11.50 19.56
C MET A 300 7.98 -11.90 21.03
N ARG A 301 8.19 -10.92 21.94
CA ARG A 301 8.12 -11.15 23.39
C ARG A 301 6.74 -11.64 23.84
N ASN A 302 5.68 -11.12 23.21
CA ASN A 302 4.30 -11.49 23.57
C ASN A 302 3.85 -12.86 23.02
N ARG A 303 4.65 -13.50 22.16
CA ARG A 303 4.31 -14.79 21.52
C ARG A 303 5.20 -15.96 21.95
N ASP A 304 6.07 -15.78 22.94
CA ASP A 304 7.13 -16.75 23.29
C ASP A 304 7.91 -17.26 22.06
N LEU A 305 8.01 -16.42 21.01
CA LEU A 305 8.80 -16.74 19.83
C LEU A 305 10.26 -16.41 20.19
N GLU A 306 10.99 -17.41 20.67
CA GLU A 306 12.43 -17.30 20.86
C GLU A 306 13.08 -17.03 19.49
N LEU A 307 13.85 -15.93 19.42
CA LEU A 307 14.84 -15.72 18.36
C LEU A 307 15.96 -16.77 18.43
#